data_AF-A0A8H6UAH1-F1
#
_entry.id   AF-A0A8H6UAH1-F1
#
_cell.length_a   1.000
_cell.length_b   1.000
_cell.length_c   1.000
_cell.angle_alpha   90.00
_cell.angle_beta   90.00
_cell.angle_gamma   90.00
#
_symmetry.space_group_name_H-M   'P 1'
#
loop_
_entity.id
_entity.type
_entity.pdbx_description
1 polymer ?
#
loop_
_entity_poly.entity_id
_entity_poly.type
_entity_poly.pdbx_seq_one_letter_code
_entity_poly.pdbx_strand_id
1 'polypeptide(L)'
;MNIKPRMPMTMNMNQTLGHATIHNLCPSPIYLWTVGSTISPQFTLSPNTTYTEGYRRDPSSGGIALKLTRVPNGLYASAPQMVFAYNLVGEQVWLSM
;
A
#
# COMPACT_ATOMS: atom_id res chain seq x y z
N MET A 1 -24.87 24.91 42.65
CA MET A 1 -24.91 23.98 41.50
C MET A 1 -23.52 23.96 40.88
N ASN A 2 -22.81 22.83 40.93
CA ASN A 2 -21.46 22.69 40.37
C ASN A 2 -21.56 22.01 39.00
N ILE A 3 -21.18 22.73 37.94
CA ILE A 3 -21.14 22.20 36.57
C ILE A 3 -19.81 21.47 36.41
N LYS A 4 -19.85 20.13 36.32
CA LYS A 4 -18.67 19.32 35.99
C LYS A 4 -18.24 19.63 34.55
N PRO A 5 -16.97 19.99 34.28
CA PRO A 5 -16.50 20.16 32.92
C PRO A 5 -16.49 18.80 32.20
N ARG A 6 -17.06 18.77 30.99
CA ARG A 6 -17.06 17.60 30.11
C ARG A 6 -15.63 17.40 29.61
N MET A 7 -15.01 16.28 29.96
CA MET A 7 -13.70 15.89 29.43
C MET A 7 -13.80 15.80 27.89
N PRO A 8 -12.79 16.29 27.14
CA PRO A 8 -12.77 16.09 25.71
C PRO A 8 -12.71 14.59 25.42
N MET A 9 -13.69 14.09 24.67
CA MET A 9 -13.64 12.76 24.09
C MET A 9 -12.56 12.81 23.02
N THR A 10 -11.34 12.37 23.37
CA THR A 10 -10.33 12.06 22.36
C THR A 10 -10.92 10.97 21.47
N MET A 11 -11.38 11.35 20.28
CA MET A 11 -11.74 10.38 19.26
C MET A 11 -10.45 9.66 18.86
N ASN A 12 -10.27 8.44 19.34
CA ASN A 12 -9.35 7.50 18.74
C ASN A 12 -9.94 7.10 17.37
N MET A 13 -9.80 7.98 16.38
CA MET A 13 -10.07 7.66 14.98
C MET A 13 -8.92 6.81 14.45
N ASN A 14 -8.79 5.56 14.94
CA ASN A 14 -8.01 4.56 14.22
C ASN A 14 -8.87 4.01 13.08
N GLN A 15 -9.40 4.91 12.23
CA GLN A 15 -10.13 4.52 11.03
C GLN A 15 -9.10 3.95 10.06
N THR A 16 -9.14 2.63 9.87
CA THR A 16 -8.37 2.00 8.82
C THR A 16 -8.98 2.44 7.49
N LEU A 17 -8.24 3.24 6.72
CA LEU A 17 -8.69 3.79 5.42
C LEU A 17 -8.80 2.72 4.33
N GLY A 18 -8.66 1.44 4.69
CA GLY A 18 -8.63 0.28 3.80
C GLY A 18 -7.22 -0.25 3.59
N HIS A 19 -7.12 -1.26 2.72
CA HIS A 19 -5.87 -1.94 2.37
C HIS A 19 -5.76 -2.16 0.88
N ALA A 20 -4.52 -2.15 0.37
CA ALA A 20 -4.18 -2.68 -0.93
C ALA A 20 -3.72 -4.14 -0.77
N THR A 21 -4.31 -5.05 -1.53
CA THR A 21 -4.03 -6.49 -1.44
C THR A 21 -3.67 -7.06 -2.81
N ILE A 22 -2.55 -7.79 -2.87
CA ILE A 22 -2.08 -8.53 -4.03
C ILE A 22 -2.14 -10.02 -3.72
N HIS A 23 -2.91 -10.76 -4.52
CA HIS A 23 -2.96 -12.22 -4.47
C HIS A 23 -2.19 -12.81 -5.65
N ASN A 24 -1.15 -13.60 -5.38
CA ASN A 24 -0.46 -14.31 -6.45
C ASN A 24 -1.20 -15.61 -6.79
N LEU A 25 -2.02 -15.59 -7.83
CA LEU A 25 -2.68 -16.79 -8.37
C LEU A 25 -1.88 -17.46 -9.49
N CYS A 26 -0.68 -16.96 -9.81
CA CYS A 26 0.19 -17.60 -10.80
C CYS A 26 0.80 -18.88 -10.23
N PRO A 27 1.18 -19.85 -11.09
CA PRO A 27 1.87 -21.07 -10.66
C PRO A 27 3.34 -20.83 -10.29
N SER A 28 3.86 -19.61 -10.42
CA SER A 28 5.24 -19.24 -10.10
C SER A 28 5.30 -18.00 -9.20
N PRO A 29 6.43 -17.76 -8.51
CA PRO A 29 6.60 -16.55 -7.72
C PRO A 29 6.49 -15.27 -8.54
N ILE A 30 6.01 -14.21 -7.90
CA ILE A 30 6.09 -12.84 -8.39
C ILE A 30 6.84 -11.98 -7.37
N TYR A 31 7.45 -10.90 -7.84
CA TYR A 31 8.28 -10.01 -7.03
C TYR A 31 7.65 -8.63 -6.98
N LEU A 32 7.44 -8.12 -5.77
CA LEU A 32 6.68 -6.91 -5.49
C LEU A 32 7.55 -5.88 -4.77
N TRP A 33 7.36 -4.61 -5.12
CA TRP A 33 7.84 -3.45 -4.36
C TRP A 33 6.70 -2.46 -4.14
N THR A 34 6.71 -1.82 -2.97
CA THR A 34 5.89 -0.64 -2.68
C THR A 34 6.77 0.60 -2.81
N VAL A 35 6.36 1.52 -3.69
CA VAL A 35 7.17 2.64 -4.19
C VAL A 35 6.43 3.96 -3.97
N GLY A 36 6.98 4.80 -3.11
CA GLY A 36 6.62 6.22 -2.97
C GLY A 36 7.89 7.07 -3.11
N SER A 37 8.10 8.01 -2.19
CA SER A 37 9.40 8.68 -2.01
C SER A 37 10.53 7.74 -1.59
N THR A 38 10.17 6.63 -0.94
CA THR A 38 11.05 5.50 -0.62
C THR A 38 10.60 4.23 -1.33
N ILE A 39 11.54 3.36 -1.64
CA ILE A 39 11.29 2.04 -2.22
C ILE A 39 11.47 0.99 -1.11
N SER A 40 10.50 0.09 -0.94
CA SER A 40 10.64 -1.02 0.01
C SER A 40 11.72 -2.03 -0.40
N PRO A 41 12.11 -2.94 0.50
CA PRO A 41 12.71 -4.21 0.08
C PRO A 41 11.78 -4.97 -0.88
N GLN A 42 12.35 -5.90 -1.64
CA GLN A 42 11.58 -6.82 -2.48
C GLN A 42 10.77 -7.78 -1.61
N PHE A 43 9.48 -7.93 -1.92
CA PHE A 43 8.65 -9.02 -1.43
C PHE A 43 8.58 -10.12 -2.49
N THR A 44 8.92 -11.36 -2.11
CA THR A 44 8.72 -12.53 -2.95
C THR A 44 7.39 -13.18 -2.57
N LEU A 45 6.43 -13.15 -3.49
CA LEU A 45 5.12 -13.79 -3.29
C LEU A 45 5.12 -15.12 -4.01
N SER A 46 5.22 -16.22 -3.26
CA SER A 46 5.07 -17.59 -3.79
C SER A 46 3.64 -17.81 -4.34
N PRO A 47 3.42 -18.87 -5.14
CA PRO A 47 2.08 -19.24 -5.60
C PRO A 47 1.07 -19.32 -4.45
N ASN A 48 -0.14 -18.79 -4.68
CA ASN A 48 -1.26 -18.73 -3.73
C ASN A 48 -0.98 -17.96 -2.43
N THR A 49 0.02 -17.09 -2.42
CA THR A 49 0.29 -16.19 -1.28
C THR A 49 -0.23 -14.78 -1.53
N THR A 50 -0.36 -14.04 -0.43
CA THR A 50 -0.97 -12.70 -0.43
C THR A 50 -0.02 -11.70 0.21
N TYR A 51 0.05 -10.50 -0.36
CA TYR A 51 0.61 -9.31 0.27
C TYR A 51 -0.51 -8.32 0.56
N THR A 52 -0.46 -7.69 1.74
CA THR A 52 -1.41 -6.66 2.16
C THR A 52 -0.66 -5.50 2.82
N GLU A 53 -0.94 -4.28 2.38
CA GLU A 53 -0.54 -3.06 3.09
C GLU A 53 -1.75 -2.16 3.35
N GLY A 54 -1.72 -1.39 4.45
CA GLY A 54 -2.71 -0.34 4.66
C GLY A 54 -2.49 0.81 3.68
N TYR A 55 -3.58 1.42 3.21
CA TYR A 55 -3.45 2.63 2.39
C TYR A 55 -2.74 3.73 3.19
N ARG A 56 -1.72 4.32 2.58
CA ARG A 56 -0.94 5.42 3.16
C ARG A 56 -0.67 6.49 2.13
N ARG A 57 -0.58 7.74 2.58
CA ARG A 57 -0.18 8.85 1.72
C ARG A 57 1.34 8.99 1.77
N ASP A 58 1.99 9.00 0.61
CA ASP A 58 3.36 9.49 0.53
C ASP A 58 3.37 11.02 0.52
N PRO A 59 4.08 11.70 1.43
CA PRO A 59 4.04 13.16 1.50
C PRO A 59 4.66 13.85 0.29
N SER A 60 5.59 13.21 -0.44
CA SER A 60 6.32 13.81 -1.55
C SER A 60 5.70 13.46 -2.91
N SER A 61 5.38 12.19 -3.17
CA SER A 61 4.78 11.75 -4.44
C SER A 61 3.25 11.83 -4.44
N GLY A 62 2.62 11.94 -3.27
CA GLY A 62 1.16 11.96 -3.11
C GLY A 62 0.51 10.58 -3.13
N GLY A 63 1.13 9.60 -3.78
CA GLY A 63 0.63 8.23 -3.91
C GLY A 63 1.71 7.17 -3.80
N ILE A 64 1.25 5.92 -3.79
CA ILE A 64 2.07 4.71 -3.69
C ILE A 64 1.82 3.82 -4.92
N ALA A 65 2.89 3.32 -5.51
CA ALA A 65 2.86 2.34 -6.59
C ALA A 65 3.31 0.97 -6.09
N LEU A 66 2.46 -0.04 -6.28
CA LEU A 66 2.78 -1.45 -6.16
C LEU A 66 3.29 -1.94 -7.52
N LYS A 67 4.59 -2.19 -7.61
CA LYS A 67 5.25 -2.64 -8.83
C LYS A 67 5.55 -4.12 -8.76
N LEU A 68 5.05 -4.89 -9.73
CA LEU A 68 5.19 -6.34 -9.80
C LEU A 68 5.99 -6.77 -11.02
N THR A 69 6.85 -7.76 -10.85
CA THR A 69 7.61 -8.38 -11.94
C THR A 69 7.63 -9.89 -11.79
N ARG A 70 7.95 -10.59 -12.88
CA ARG A 70 8.20 -12.05 -12.88
C ARG A 70 9.67 -12.42 -12.75
N VAL A 71 10.57 -11.44 -12.69
CA VAL A 71 12.02 -11.62 -12.63
C VAL A 71 12.52 -11.17 -11.26
N PRO A 72 13.33 -11.97 -10.53
CA PRO A 72 13.93 -11.52 -9.28
C PRO A 72 14.72 -10.23 -9.50
N ASN A 73 14.58 -9.25 -8.61
CA ASN A 73 15.16 -7.91 -8.74
C ASN A 73 14.72 -7.15 -10.01
N GLY A 74 13.59 -7.52 -10.61
CA GLY A 74 13.09 -6.98 -11.87
C GLY A 74 12.88 -5.46 -11.89
N LEU A 75 12.65 -4.83 -10.73
CA LEU A 75 12.58 -3.36 -10.61
C LEU A 75 13.86 -2.68 -11.13
N TYR A 76 15.02 -3.31 -10.93
CA TYR A 76 16.35 -2.77 -11.28
C TYR A 76 16.97 -3.46 -12.50
N ALA A 77 16.34 -4.52 -13.01
CA ALA A 77 16.85 -5.32 -14.13
C ALA A 77 16.13 -5.04 -15.47
N SER A 78 15.47 -3.89 -15.59
CA SER A 78 14.67 -3.52 -16.77
C SER A 78 13.62 -4.58 -17.17
N ALA A 79 13.13 -5.34 -16.20
CA ALA A 79 12.12 -6.37 -16.45
C ALA A 79 10.76 -5.70 -16.72
N PRO A 80 9.86 -6.35 -17.48
CA PRO A 80 8.48 -5.89 -17.60
C PRO A 80 7.81 -5.77 -16.23
N GLN A 81 7.11 -4.65 -16.01
CA GLN A 81 6.46 -4.31 -14.75
C GLN A 81 4.96 -4.18 -14.94
N MET A 82 4.17 -4.81 -14.07
CA MET A 82 2.78 -4.45 -13.87
C MET A 82 2.73 -3.47 -12.69
N VAL A 83 2.03 -2.35 -12.86
CA VAL A 83 2.01 -1.27 -11.87
C VAL A 83 0.58 -1.01 -11.47
N PHE A 84 0.29 -1.09 -10.17
CA PHE A 84 -0.93 -0.57 -9.58
C PHE A 84 -0.54 0.62 -8.73
N ALA A 85 -1.24 1.74 -8.84
CA ALA A 85 -0.96 2.91 -8.00
C ALA A 85 -2.23 3.42 -7.32
N TYR A 86 -2.09 3.80 -6.05
CA TYR A 86 -3.16 4.44 -5.30
C TYR A 86 -2.72 5.80 -4.75
N ASN A 87 -3.66 6.75 -4.74
CA ASN A 87 -3.49 8.05 -4.07
C ASN A 87 -4.57 8.18 -3.01
N LEU A 88 -4.15 8.45 -1.77
CA LEU A 88 -5.05 8.68 -0.65
C LEU A 88 -5.17 10.20 -0.40
N VAL A 89 -6.37 10.74 -0.61
CA VAL A 89 -6.68 12.16 -0.43
C VAL A 89 -7.85 12.29 0.54
N GLY A 90 -7.58 12.76 1.76
CA GLY A 90 -8.55 12.68 2.86
C GLY A 90 -8.87 11.21 3.15
N GLU A 91 -10.14 10.85 3.02
CA GLU A 91 -10.64 9.47 3.19
C GLU A 91 -10.90 8.74 1.86
N GLN A 92 -10.54 9.36 0.73
CA GLN A 92 -10.81 8.81 -0.61
C GLN A 92 -9.54 8.22 -1.24
N VAL A 93 -9.70 7.05 -1.87
CA VAL A 93 -8.63 6.35 -2.59
C VAL A 93 -8.88 6.39 -4.09
N TRP A 94 -7.90 6.88 -4.84
CA TRP A 94 -7.89 6.91 -6.30
C TRP A 94 -6.96 5.83 -6.83
N LEU A 95 -7.48 4.84 -7.54
CA LEU A 95 -6.73 3.71 -8.08
C LEU A 95 -6.44 3.90 -9.58
N SER A 96 -5.25 3.47 -10.01
CA SER A 96 -4.83 3.46 -11.42
C SER A 96 -3.98 2.22 -11.75
N MET A 97 -4.02 1.81 -13.02
CA MET A 97 -3.24 0.72 -13.63
C MET A 97 -2.64 1.18 -14.96
#